data_AF-A0A832JWH7-F1
#
_entry.id   AF-A0A832JWH7-F1
#
_cell.length_a   1.000
_cell.length_b   1.000
_cell.length_c   1.000
_cell.angle_alpha   90.00
_cell.angle_beta   90.00
_cell.angle_gamma   90.00
#
_symmetry.space_group_name_H-M   'P 1'
#
loop_
_entity.id
_entity.type
_entity.pdbx_description
1 polymer ?
#
loop_
_entity_poly.entity_id
_entity_poly.type
_entity_poly.pdbx_seq_one_letter_code
_entity_poly.pdbx_strand_id
1 'polypeptide(L)'
;MNDAVIRYGDDPVGTMASLDPRAPAENYRDCFVRDFVSAGFVMLLEGRSDVVRTFLSLILRLRGQQEELEGQQVAPGVLPASFRVITLDDGSQELLADFGDRAIGRVAPVDSMMWWTIMLRAYVRMTGDT
;
A
#
# COMPACT_ATOMS: atom_id res chain seq x y z
N MET A 1 3.41 11.10 -12.94
CA MET A 1 2.75 10.14 -12.02
C MET A 1 2.53 8.77 -12.66
N ASN A 2 2.23 8.67 -13.97
CA ASN A 2 1.95 7.38 -14.62
C ASN A 2 3.09 6.36 -14.51
N ASP A 3 4.35 6.80 -14.61
CA ASP A 3 5.52 5.90 -14.51
C ASP A 3 5.70 5.30 -13.11
N ALA A 4 5.13 5.93 -12.08
CA ALA A 4 5.20 5.47 -10.70
C ALA A 4 4.10 4.47 -10.33
N VAL A 5 3.08 4.28 -11.19
CA VAL A 5 1.94 3.42 -10.87
C VAL A 5 2.36 1.95 -10.81
N ILE A 6 2.04 1.30 -9.70
CA ILE A 6 2.23 -0.14 -9.51
C ILE A 6 0.97 -0.86 -9.98
N ARG A 7 1.16 -1.97 -10.70
CA ARG A 7 0.07 -2.86 -11.14
C ARG A 7 0.21 -4.24 -10.53
N TYR A 8 -0.93 -4.83 -10.20
CA TYR A 8 -1.07 -6.23 -9.82
C TYR A 8 -2.07 -6.89 -10.77
N GLY A 9 -1.59 -7.77 -11.63
CA GLY A 9 -2.27 -8.11 -12.88
C GLY A 9 -2.45 -6.87 -13.75
N ASP A 10 -3.67 -6.64 -14.22
CA ASP A 10 -4.04 -5.45 -14.99
C ASP A 10 -4.46 -4.27 -14.12
N ASP A 11 -4.67 -4.47 -12.82
CA ASP A 11 -5.24 -3.45 -11.94
C ASP A 11 -4.16 -2.51 -11.38
N PRO A 12 -4.34 -1.18 -11.47
CA PRO A 12 -3.48 -0.23 -10.78
C PRO A 12 -3.79 -0.28 -9.27
N VAL A 13 -2.76 -0.52 -8.46
CA VAL A 13 -2.93 -0.78 -7.02
C VAL A 13 -2.29 0.27 -6.11
N GLY A 14 -1.44 1.15 -6.65
CA GLY A 14 -0.71 2.12 -5.85
C GLY A 14 0.37 2.85 -6.66
N THR A 15 1.31 3.50 -5.97
CA THR A 15 2.48 4.14 -6.58
C THR A 15 3.76 3.80 -5.83
N MET A 16 4.86 3.61 -6.55
CA MET A 16 6.20 3.48 -5.96
C MET A 16 6.58 4.76 -5.21
N ALA A 17 7.27 4.62 -4.08
CA ALA A 17 7.79 5.76 -3.32
C ALA A 17 8.88 6.53 -4.09
N SER A 18 9.68 5.86 -4.91
CA SER A 18 10.67 6.49 -5.77
C SER A 18 10.91 5.72 -7.07
N LEU A 19 11.20 6.48 -8.13
CA LEU A 19 11.64 5.99 -9.42
C LEU A 19 13.17 6.02 -9.58
N ASP A 20 13.93 6.57 -8.61
CA ASP A 20 15.38 6.66 -8.73
C ASP A 20 16.02 5.26 -8.65
N PRO A 21 16.67 4.77 -9.73
CA PRO A 21 17.32 3.47 -9.71
C PRO A 21 18.53 3.43 -8.76
N ARG A 22 18.99 4.58 -8.27
CA ARG A 22 20.09 4.71 -7.30
C ARG A 22 19.59 4.85 -5.86
N ALA A 23 18.30 4.61 -5.61
CA ALA A 23 17.74 4.67 -4.26
C ALA A 23 18.53 3.74 -3.32
N PRO A 24 18.82 4.17 -2.08
CA PRO A 24 19.76 3.50 -1.19
C PRO A 24 19.21 2.19 -0.58
N ALA A 25 17.90 1.95 -0.68
CA ALA A 25 17.25 0.77 -0.13
C ALA A 25 16.17 0.24 -1.10
N GLU A 26 15.98 -1.08 -1.09
CA GLU A 26 15.08 -1.76 -2.03
C GLU A 26 13.60 -1.38 -1.82
N ASN A 27 13.22 -1.07 -0.58
CA ASN A 27 11.85 -0.70 -0.23
C ASN A 27 11.40 0.65 -0.83
N TYR A 28 12.29 1.45 -1.44
CA TYR A 28 11.87 2.64 -2.19
C TYR A 28 11.02 2.33 -3.42
N ARG A 29 11.01 1.05 -3.86
CA ARG A 29 10.09 0.56 -4.89
C ARG A 29 8.74 0.11 -4.35
N ASP A 30 8.56 0.07 -3.04
CA ASP A 30 7.30 -0.31 -2.43
C ASP A 30 6.29 0.84 -2.51
N CYS A 31 5.01 0.49 -2.39
CA CYS A 31 3.94 1.45 -2.16
C CYS A 31 3.76 1.65 -0.66
N PHE A 32 4.24 2.77 -0.11
CA PHE A 32 3.96 3.14 1.29
C PHE A 32 2.57 3.76 1.41
N VAL A 33 1.83 3.38 2.46
CA VAL A 33 0.47 3.90 2.69
C VAL A 33 0.48 5.41 2.82
N ARG A 34 1.39 5.96 3.65
CA ARG A 34 1.56 7.40 3.86
C ARG A 34 1.91 8.17 2.58
N ASP A 35 2.77 7.61 1.75
CA ASP A 35 3.28 8.31 0.57
C ASP A 35 2.21 8.32 -0.54
N PHE A 36 1.48 7.21 -0.68
CA PHE A 36 0.37 7.10 -1.62
C PHE A 36 -0.76 8.10 -1.32
N VAL A 37 -0.94 8.58 -0.07
CA VAL A 37 -2.03 9.53 0.25
C VAL A 37 -2.00 10.76 -0.67
N SER A 38 -0.82 11.34 -0.86
CA SER A 38 -0.65 12.52 -1.70
C SER A 38 -1.01 12.24 -3.16
N ALA A 39 -0.51 11.13 -3.71
CA ALA A 39 -0.81 10.68 -5.07
C ALA A 39 -2.29 10.34 -5.24
N GLY A 40 -2.89 9.65 -4.27
CA GLY A 40 -4.30 9.27 -4.26
C GLY A 40 -5.23 10.48 -4.29
N PHE A 41 -4.93 11.55 -3.56
CA PHE A 41 -5.71 12.79 -3.65
C PHE A 41 -5.63 13.43 -5.03
N VAL A 42 -4.44 13.46 -5.64
CA VAL A 42 -4.29 13.93 -7.03
C VAL A 42 -5.11 13.06 -7.98
N MET A 43 -5.03 11.73 -7.85
CA MET A 43 -5.81 10.79 -8.66
C MET A 43 -7.32 11.01 -8.52
N LEU A 44 -7.84 11.23 -7.30
CA LEU A 44 -9.25 11.56 -7.08
C LEU A 44 -9.65 12.87 -7.77
N LEU A 45 -8.81 13.92 -7.68
CA LEU A 45 -9.06 15.20 -8.34
C LEU A 45 -9.06 15.09 -9.87
N GLU A 46 -8.26 14.16 -10.41
CA GLU A 46 -8.21 13.82 -11.83
C GLU A 46 -9.35 12.86 -12.28
N GLY A 47 -10.24 12.44 -11.37
CA GLY A 47 -11.31 11.48 -11.66
C GLY A 47 -10.84 10.02 -11.80
N ARG A 48 -9.58 9.73 -11.46
CA ARG A 48 -8.97 8.40 -11.47
C ARG A 48 -9.20 7.69 -10.14
N SER A 49 -10.47 7.46 -9.79
CA SER A 49 -10.83 6.88 -8.50
C SER A 49 -10.65 5.36 -8.42
N ASP A 50 -10.51 4.68 -9.56
CA ASP A 50 -10.31 3.24 -9.68
C ASP A 50 -9.07 2.76 -8.91
N VAL A 51 -7.92 3.38 -9.14
CA VAL A 51 -6.67 3.05 -8.43
C VAL A 51 -6.77 3.30 -6.93
N VAL A 52 -7.50 4.33 -6.51
CA VAL A 52 -7.70 4.63 -5.08
C VAL A 52 -8.61 3.60 -4.43
N ARG A 53 -9.68 3.17 -5.11
CA ARG A 53 -10.55 2.08 -4.67
C ARG A 53 -9.77 0.79 -4.50
N THR A 54 -9.00 0.42 -5.53
CA THR A 54 -8.19 -0.80 -5.53
C THR A 54 -7.15 -0.76 -4.41
N PHE A 55 -6.45 0.36 -4.22
CA PHE A 55 -5.52 0.55 -3.11
C PHE A 55 -6.21 0.34 -1.76
N LEU A 56 -7.36 0.97 -1.51
CA LEU A 56 -8.09 0.87 -0.24
C LEU A 56 -8.49 -0.59 0.06
N SER A 57 -9.07 -1.28 -0.93
CA SER A 57 -9.44 -2.69 -0.82
C SER A 57 -8.22 -3.59 -0.60
N LEU A 58 -7.11 -3.31 -1.29
CA LEU A 58 -5.88 -4.09 -1.18
C LEU A 58 -5.29 -4.01 0.23
N ILE A 59 -5.13 -2.81 0.78
CA ILE A 59 -4.59 -2.62 2.13
C ILE A 59 -5.44 -3.36 3.17
N LEU A 60 -6.78 -3.32 3.02
CA LEU A 60 -7.67 -4.06 3.91
C LEU A 60 -7.54 -5.58 3.78
N ARG A 61 -7.34 -6.10 2.56
CA ARG A 61 -7.07 -7.52 2.31
C ARG A 61 -5.74 -7.96 2.93
N LEU A 62 -4.69 -7.16 2.77
CA LEU A 62 -3.36 -7.45 3.31
C LEU A 62 -3.38 -7.55 4.83
N ARG A 63 -4.20 -6.74 5.53
CA ARG A 63 -4.44 -6.87 6.98
C ARG A 63 -4.83 -8.31 7.38
N GLY A 64 -5.57 -9.02 6.55
CA GLY A 64 -5.99 -10.40 6.81
C GLY A 64 -4.91 -11.46 6.56
N GLN A 65 -3.81 -11.11 5.90
CA GLN A 65 -2.68 -12.00 5.62
C GLN A 65 -1.58 -11.92 6.69
N GLN A 66 -1.80 -11.17 7.76
CA GLN A 66 -0.85 -11.09 8.87
C GLN A 66 -0.77 -12.47 9.54
N GLU A 67 0.25 -13.26 9.16
CA GLU A 67 0.53 -14.57 9.77
C GLU A 67 0.78 -14.37 11.27
N GLU A 68 0.12 -15.19 12.10
CA GLU A 68 0.48 -15.34 13.52
C GLU A 68 1.90 -15.91 13.59
N LEU A 69 2.91 -15.04 13.56
CA LEU A 69 4.30 -15.43 13.82
C LEU A 69 4.40 -16.00 15.23
N GLU A 70 4.63 -17.31 15.33
CA GLU A 70 4.75 -18.04 16.59
C GLU A 70 5.77 -17.35 17.51
N GLY A 71 5.31 -16.87 18.68
CA GLY A 71 6.16 -16.33 19.74
C GLY A 71 6.30 -14.81 19.81
N GLN A 72 5.75 -14.05 18.85
CA GLN A 72 5.54 -12.61 18.99
C GLN A 72 4.05 -12.34 19.14
N GLN A 73 3.63 -11.70 20.23
CA GLN A 73 2.27 -11.15 20.33
C GLN A 73 2.15 -10.04 19.29
N VAL A 74 1.75 -10.43 18.09
CA VAL A 74 1.38 -9.52 17.03
C VAL A 74 0.20 -8.69 17.53
N ALA A 75 0.35 -7.37 17.55
CA ALA A 75 -0.73 -6.47 17.94
C ALA A 75 -1.89 -6.68 16.95
N PRO A 76 -3.05 -7.21 17.38
CA PRO A 76 -4.11 -7.57 16.46
C PRO A 76 -4.62 -6.35 15.68
N GLY A 77 -4.51 -6.39 14.35
CA GLY A 77 -5.30 -5.52 13.47
C GLY A 77 -4.65 -4.23 12.96
N VAL A 78 -3.32 -4.12 12.95
CA VAL A 78 -2.59 -3.00 12.32
C VAL A 78 -2.63 -3.12 10.79
N LEU A 79 -2.64 -2.00 10.06
CA LEU A 79 -2.47 -1.98 8.60
C LEU A 79 -0.97 -2.03 8.24
N PRO A 80 -0.59 -2.57 7.07
CA PRO A 80 0.81 -2.56 6.64
C PRO A 80 1.34 -1.14 6.42
N ALA A 81 2.63 -0.94 6.64
CA ALA A 81 3.37 0.28 6.32
C ALA A 81 3.50 0.46 4.80
N SER A 82 3.86 -0.62 4.11
CA SER A 82 4.01 -0.69 2.67
C SER A 82 3.62 -2.05 2.11
N PHE A 83 3.50 -2.14 0.79
CA PHE A 83 3.46 -3.40 0.07
C PHE A 83 4.26 -3.31 -1.22
N ARG A 84 4.66 -4.47 -1.75
CA ARG A 84 5.26 -4.60 -3.08
C ARG A 84 4.65 -5.76 -3.84
N VAL A 85 4.61 -5.62 -5.16
CA VAL A 85 4.29 -6.72 -6.08
C VAL A 85 5.60 -7.38 -6.48
N ILE A 86 5.71 -8.69 -6.29
CA ILE A 86 6.81 -9.52 -6.79
C ILE A 86 6.28 -10.42 -7.90
N THR A 87 7.16 -10.75 -8.85
CA THR A 87 6.87 -11.77 -9.87
C THR A 87 7.73 -12.99 -9.54
N LEU A 88 7.10 -14.15 -9.41
CA LEU A 88 7.76 -15.42 -9.14
C LEU A 88 8.38 -16.00 -10.42
N ASP A 89 9.21 -17.02 -10.27
CA ASP A 89 9.88 -17.70 -11.39
C ASP A 89 8.90 -18.34 -12.39
N ASP A 90 7.70 -18.70 -11.94
CA ASP A 90 6.63 -19.25 -12.79
C ASP A 90 5.80 -18.17 -13.51
N GLY A 91 6.15 -16.89 -13.31
CA GLY A 91 5.46 -15.73 -13.90
C GLY A 91 4.22 -15.28 -13.14
N SER A 92 3.82 -15.98 -12.07
CA SER A 92 2.75 -15.52 -11.20
C SER A 92 3.18 -14.30 -10.37
N GLN A 93 2.21 -13.50 -9.93
CA GLN A 93 2.45 -12.33 -9.10
C GLN A 93 1.97 -12.56 -7.67
N GLU A 94 2.75 -12.09 -6.71
CA GLU A 94 2.39 -12.09 -5.29
C GLU A 94 2.55 -10.71 -4.68
N LEU A 95 1.81 -10.48 -3.59
CA LEU A 95 1.87 -9.26 -2.80
C LEU A 95 2.58 -9.55 -1.49
N LEU A 96 3.66 -8.82 -1.23
CA LEU A 96 4.34 -8.85 0.05
C LEU A 96 4.06 -7.56 0.80
N ALA A 97 3.46 -7.69 1.98
CA ALA A 97 3.23 -6.59 2.90
C ALA A 97 4.42 -6.43 3.87
N ASP A 98 4.67 -5.20 4.31
CA ASP A 98 5.54 -4.89 5.45
C ASP A 98 4.70 -4.26 6.56
N PHE A 99 4.61 -4.94 7.71
CA PHE A 99 3.89 -4.46 8.90
C PHE A 99 4.78 -3.69 9.88
N GLY A 100 5.99 -3.29 9.45
CA GLY A 100 6.99 -2.61 10.27
C GLY A 100 8.10 -3.53 10.75
N ASP A 101 7.98 -4.84 10.53
CA ASP A 101 9.00 -5.83 10.90
C ASP A 101 10.25 -5.75 10.02
N ARG A 102 10.10 -5.27 8.77
CA ARG A 102 11.22 -5.02 7.85
C ARG A 102 11.80 -3.61 7.98
N ALA A 103 11.16 -2.74 8.77
CA ALA A 103 11.66 -1.39 9.03
C ALA A 103 12.90 -1.42 9.94
N ILE A 104 13.85 -0.52 9.66
CA ILE A 104 15.01 -0.28 10.54
C ILE A 104 14.47 0.18 11.90
N GLY A 105 14.59 -0.67 12.92
CA GLY A 105 14.11 -0.40 14.28
C GLY A 105 12.77 -1.04 14.68
N ARG A 106 12.11 -1.80 13.79
CA ARG A 106 10.87 -2.55 14.08
C ARG A 106 9.77 -1.70 14.71
N VAL A 107 9.33 -0.67 13.99
CA VAL A 107 8.33 0.30 14.46
C VAL A 107 6.97 -0.05 13.86
N ALA A 108 5.95 -0.19 14.71
CA ALA A 108 4.58 -0.42 14.27
C ALA A 108 4.05 0.80 13.46
N PRO A 109 3.47 0.59 12.27
CA PRO A 109 3.02 1.66 11.37
C PRO A 109 1.64 2.20 11.77
N VAL A 110 1.53 2.79 12.96
CA VAL A 110 0.26 3.30 13.51
C VAL A 110 -0.37 4.37 12.60
N ASP A 111 0.46 5.17 11.93
CA ASP A 111 0.02 6.22 11.01
C ASP A 111 -0.68 5.67 9.76
N SER A 112 -0.38 4.43 9.35
CA SER A 112 -0.98 3.82 8.15
C SER A 112 -2.48 3.62 8.30
N MET A 113 -2.97 3.27 9.50
CA MET A 113 -4.41 3.18 9.76
C MET A 113 -5.10 4.54 9.72
N MET A 114 -4.45 5.57 10.26
CA MET A 114 -4.95 6.94 10.24
C MET A 114 -5.07 7.45 8.80
N TRP A 115 -4.01 7.28 8.00
CA TRP A 115 -3.97 7.71 6.60
C TRP A 115 -4.96 6.95 5.72
N TRP A 116 -5.08 5.64 5.90
CA TRP A 116 -6.06 4.84 5.18
C TRP A 116 -7.49 5.29 5.47
N THR A 117 -7.81 5.61 6.73
CA THR A 117 -9.14 6.09 7.12
C THR A 117 -9.45 7.46 6.50
N ILE A 118 -8.48 8.37 6.49
CA ILE A 118 -8.61 9.69 5.85
C ILE A 118 -8.84 9.53 4.34
N MET A 119 -8.06 8.66 3.69
CA MET A 119 -8.19 8.38 2.26
C MET A 119 -9.55 7.75 1.93
N LEU A 120 -10.00 6.77 2.71
CA LEU A 120 -11.33 6.16 2.54
C LEU A 120 -12.42 7.23 2.61
N ARG A 121 -12.35 8.12 3.60
CA ARG A 121 -13.31 9.21 3.74
C ARG A 121 -13.29 10.15 2.53
N ALA A 122 -12.11 10.49 2.01
CA ALA A 122 -11.97 11.32 0.81
C ALA A 122 -12.55 10.62 -0.43
N TYR A 123 -12.22 9.34 -0.63
CA TYR A 123 -12.73 8.51 -1.71
C TYR A 123 -14.27 8.50 -1.74
N VAL A 124 -14.91 8.12 -0.63
CA VAL A 124 -16.39 8.08 -0.52
C VAL A 124 -16.99 9.46 -0.78
N ARG A 125 -16.36 10.53 -0.29
CA ARG A 125 -16.86 11.91 -0.47
C ARG A 125 -16.75 12.42 -1.89
N MET A 126 -15.71 12.04 -2.61
CA MET A 126 -15.46 12.50 -3.98
C MET A 126 -16.20 11.67 -5.03
N THR A 127 -16.43 10.38 -4.76
CA THR A 127 -17.04 9.44 -5.71
C THR A 127 -18.51 9.15 -5.45
N GLY A 128 -18.96 9.22 -4.18
CA GLY A 128 -20.30 8.80 -3.78
C GLY A 128 -20.48 7.27 -3.66
N ASP A 129 -19.41 6.48 -3.79
CA ASP A 129 -19.43 5.02 -3.60
C ASP A 129 -19.55 4.68 -2.09
N THR A 130 -20.67 4.06 -1.68
CA THR A 130 -21.03 3.78 -0.26
C THR A 130 -21.22 2.30 0.02
#